data_AF-I1BIA2-F1
#
_entry.id   AF-I1BIA2-F1
#
_cell.length_a   1.000
_cell.length_b   1.000
_cell.length_c   1.000
_cell.angle_alpha   90.00
_cell.angle_beta   90.00
_cell.angle_gamma   90.00
#
_symmetry.space_group_name_H-M   'P 1'
#
loop_
_entity.id
_entity.type
_entity.pdbx_description
1 polymer ?
#
loop_
_entity_poly.entity_id
_entity_poly.type
_entity_poly.pdbx_seq_one_letter_code
_entity_poly.pdbx_strand_id
1 'polypeptide(L)'
;MFLQNTVSPDYTHWNLESIEGISSLNTEGYKSLKEAVLVSINSNKPLEVSKKFESLHAINVGKIKTFIKDIEKEIQDNSQTCNQCKSK
;
A
#
# COMPACT_ATOMS: atom_id res chain seq x y z
N MET A 1 16.55 -7.37 16.64
CA MET A 1 15.99 -7.97 15.41
C MET A 1 14.88 -7.03 14.96
N PHE A 2 15.16 -6.17 13.98
CA PHE A 2 14.16 -5.25 13.43
C PHE A 2 13.16 -6.08 12.64
N LEU A 3 11.90 -6.08 13.07
CA LEU A 3 10.83 -6.78 12.37
C LEU A 3 10.73 -6.20 10.96
N GLN A 4 10.91 -7.07 9.97
CA GLN A 4 10.77 -6.78 8.54
C GLN A 4 9.29 -6.67 8.16
N ASN A 5 8.49 -5.91 8.93
CA ASN A 5 7.07 -5.64 8.66
C ASN A 5 6.91 -4.64 7.50
N THR A 6 7.83 -4.65 6.54
CA THR A 6 7.84 -3.77 5.38
C THR A 6 7.35 -4.57 4.19
N VAL A 7 6.32 -4.06 3.52
CA VAL A 7 5.79 -4.69 2.32
C VAL A 7 6.82 -4.62 1.20
N SER A 8 7.02 -5.74 0.51
CA SER A 8 7.94 -5.79 -0.63
C SER A 8 7.41 -4.90 -1.77
N PRO A 9 8.28 -4.11 -2.43
CA PRO A 9 7.92 -3.35 -3.62
C PRO A 9 7.26 -4.18 -4.72
N ASP A 10 7.57 -5.48 -4.83
CA ASP A 10 7.00 -6.38 -5.83
C ASP A 10 5.57 -6.79 -5.47
N TYR A 11 5.31 -7.03 -4.18
CA TYR A 11 3.95 -7.26 -3.67
C TYR A 11 3.07 -6.04 -3.89
N THR A 12 3.60 -4.84 -3.58
CA THR A 12 2.90 -3.58 -3.85
C THR A 12 2.63 -3.38 -5.34
N HIS A 13 3.58 -3.74 -6.21
CA HIS A 13 3.44 -3.61 -7.67
C HIS A 13 2.31 -4.47 -8.23
N TRP A 14 2.32 -5.78 -7.98
CA TRP A 14 1.31 -6.69 -8.55
C TRP A 14 -0.10 -6.38 -8.08
N ASN A 15 -0.27 -6.05 -6.80
CA ASN A 15 -1.58 -5.71 -6.28
C ASN A 15 -2.08 -4.35 -6.81
N LEU A 16 -1.20 -3.35 -6.97
CA LEU A 16 -1.58 -2.07 -7.59
C LEU A 16 -1.93 -2.24 -9.08
N GLU A 17 -1.18 -3.05 -9.83
CA GLU A 17 -1.51 -3.31 -11.24
C GLU A 17 -2.85 -4.04 -11.41
N SER A 18 -3.25 -4.85 -10.43
CA SER A 18 -4.55 -5.53 -10.43
C SER A 18 -5.74 -4.57 -10.20
N ILE A 19 -5.50 -3.33 -9.78
CA ILE A 19 -6.56 -2.32 -9.64
C ILE A 19 -6.90 -1.77 -11.03
N GLU A 20 -8.10 -2.09 -11.49
CA GLU A 20 -8.66 -1.54 -12.72
C GLU A 20 -8.60 0.00 -12.70
N GLY A 21 -7.98 0.59 -13.74
CA GLY A 21 -7.78 2.03 -13.88
C GLY A 21 -6.45 2.57 -13.36
N ILE A 22 -5.55 1.69 -12.87
CA ILE A 22 -4.14 2.05 -12.63
C ILE A 22 -3.34 2.02 -13.94
N SER A 23 -3.72 1.13 -14.86
CA SER A 23 -3.11 1.02 -16.19
C SER A 23 -3.29 2.25 -17.07
N SER A 24 -4.21 3.17 -16.72
CA SER A 24 -4.36 4.45 -17.41
C SER A 24 -3.36 5.50 -16.96
N LEU A 25 -2.55 5.24 -15.93
CA LEU A 25 -1.46 6.12 -15.55
C LEU A 25 -0.30 5.98 -16.54
N ASN A 26 0.35 7.10 -16.85
CA ASN A 26 1.66 7.04 -17.51
C ASN A 26 2.71 6.42 -16.56
N THR A 27 3.85 6.01 -17.12
CA THR A 27 4.91 5.34 -16.36
C THR A 27 5.38 6.14 -15.15
N GLU A 28 5.46 7.47 -15.26
CA GLU A 28 5.88 8.35 -14.17
C GLU A 28 4.84 8.44 -13.05
N GLY A 29 3.56 8.51 -13.41
CA GLY A 29 2.42 8.51 -12.49
C GLY A 29 2.30 7.17 -11.76
N TYR A 30 2.52 6.07 -12.46
CA TYR A 30 2.56 4.73 -11.85
C TYR A 30 3.71 4.60 -10.84
N LYS A 31 4.92 5.02 -11.22
CA LYS A 31 6.08 5.03 -10.29
C LYS A 31 5.81 5.88 -9.06
N SER A 32 5.30 7.09 -9.25
CA SER A 32 4.94 8.01 -8.15
C SER A 32 3.88 7.40 -7.23
N LEU A 33 2.88 6.72 -7.80
CA LEU A 33 1.85 6.04 -7.02
C LEU A 33 2.43 4.87 -6.20
N LYS A 34 3.26 4.04 -6.82
CA LYS A 34 3.93 2.91 -6.17
C LYS A 34 4.75 3.38 -4.97
N GLU A 35 5.53 4.45 -5.14
CA GLU A 35 6.32 5.05 -4.06
C GLU A 35 5.44 5.62 -2.94
N ALA A 36 4.38 6.37 -3.29
CA ALA A 36 3.48 6.96 -2.30
C ALA A 36 2.76 5.89 -1.46
N VAL A 37 2.30 4.81 -2.10
CA VAL A 37 1.66 3.67 -1.42
C VAL A 37 2.65 2.98 -0.48
N LEU A 38 3.89 2.75 -0.92
CA LEU A 38 4.93 2.14 -0.11
C LEU A 38 5.26 2.98 1.13
N VAL A 39 5.36 4.31 0.98
CA VAL A 39 5.61 5.24 2.08
C VAL A 39 4.43 5.27 3.06
N SER A 40 3.19 5.28 2.56
CA SER A 40 1.98 5.23 3.39
C SER A 40 1.93 3.99 4.27
N ILE A 41 2.11 2.81 3.66
CA ILE A 41 2.13 1.52 4.38
C ILE A 41 3.25 1.49 5.41
N ASN A 42 4.47 1.84 5.03
CA ASN A 42 5.62 1.80 5.94
C ASN A 42 5.53 2.84 7.08
N SER A 43 4.77 3.92 6.87
CA SER A 43 4.57 4.97 7.87
C SER A 43 3.30 4.76 8.72
N ASN A 44 2.47 3.76 8.40
CA ASN A 44 1.11 3.61 8.91
C ASN A 44 0.30 4.92 8.80
N LYS A 45 0.42 5.59 7.65
CA LYS A 45 -0.24 6.87 7.38
C LYS A 45 -1.12 6.74 6.15
N PRO A 46 -2.29 7.42 6.15
CA PRO A 46 -3.19 7.41 5.00
C PRO A 46 -2.48 7.99 3.77
N LEU A 47 -2.83 7.47 2.59
CA LEU A 47 -2.36 8.03 1.33
C LEU A 47 -2.87 9.45 1.16
N GLU A 48 -1.93 10.39 1.13
CA GLU A 48 -2.24 11.76 0.75
C GLU A 48 -2.46 11.81 -0.76
N VAL A 49 -3.71 12.03 -1.14
CA VAL A 49 -4.09 12.28 -2.53
C VAL A 49 -3.60 13.68 -2.87
N SER A 50 -2.33 13.79 -3.23
CA SER A 50 -1.74 15.04 -3.72
C SER A 50 -2.28 15.35 -5.12
N LYS A 51 -2.10 16.59 -5.59
CA LYS A 51 -2.42 17.01 -6.97
C LYS A 51 -1.82 16.11 -8.05
N LYS A 52 -0.74 15.37 -7.75
CA LYS A 52 -0.14 14.39 -8.66
C LYS A 52 -1.08 13.21 -8.98
N PHE A 53 -2.08 12.97 -8.13
CA PHE A 53 -3.07 11.90 -8.28
C PHE A 53 -4.47 12.45 -8.57
N GLU A 54 -4.65 13.76 -8.80
CA GLU A 54 -5.94 14.35 -9.19
C GLU A 54 -6.45 13.81 -10.54
N SER A 55 -5.55 13.34 -11.41
CA SER A 55 -5.91 12.71 -12.69
C SER A 55 -6.46 11.29 -12.52
N LEU A 56 -6.35 10.68 -11.34
CA LEU A 56 -6.98 9.39 -11.07
C LEU A 56 -8.48 9.59 -10.88
N HIS A 57 -9.25 8.74 -11.55
CA HIS A 57 -10.68 8.68 -11.33
C HIS A 57 -10.97 8.45 -9.83
N ALA A 58 -11.97 9.15 -9.27
CA ALA A 58 -12.27 9.09 -7.83
C ALA A 58 -12.51 7.66 -7.33
N ILE A 59 -13.06 6.78 -8.18
CA ILE A 59 -13.23 5.35 -7.91
C ILE A 59 -11.88 4.66 -7.66
N ASN A 60 -10.86 4.98 -8.46
CA ASN A 60 -9.54 4.37 -8.37
C ASN A 60 -8.84 4.82 -7.08
N VAL A 61 -8.99 6.09 -6.70
CA VAL A 61 -8.52 6.61 -5.41
C VAL A 61 -9.15 5.84 -4.24
N GLY A 62 -10.45 5.55 -4.31
CA GLY A 62 -11.14 4.72 -3.33
C GLY A 62 -10.54 3.31 -3.23
N LYS A 63 -10.35 2.64 -4.39
CA LYS A 63 -9.74 1.30 -4.45
C LYS A 63 -8.33 1.27 -3.85
N ILE A 64 -7.48 2.27 -4.16
CA ILE A 64 -6.12 2.37 -3.59
C ILE A 64 -6.16 2.54 -2.06
N LYS A 65 -7.05 3.39 -1.55
CA LYS A 65 -7.19 3.59 -0.09
C LYS A 65 -7.64 2.32 0.62
N THR A 66 -8.57 1.57 0.04
CA THR A 66 -8.99 0.27 0.57
C THR A 66 -7.83 -0.71 0.58
N PHE A 67 -7.08 -0.81 -0.52
CA PHE A 67 -5.90 -1.67 -0.61
C PHE A 67 -4.85 -1.38 0.47
N ILE A 68 -4.55 -0.10 0.73
CA ILE A 68 -3.61 0.27 1.81
C ILE A 68 -4.12 -0.19 3.17
N LYS A 69 -5.41 0.01 3.46
CA LYS A 69 -6.02 -0.42 4.72
C LYS A 69 -6.00 -1.93 4.89
N ASP A 70 -6.25 -2.69 3.82
CA ASP A 70 -6.22 -4.15 3.87
C ASP A 70 -4.81 -4.65 4.17
N ILE A 71 -3.79 -4.03 3.56
CA ILE A 71 -2.38 -4.32 3.88
C ILE A 71 -2.03 -3.92 5.32
N GLU A 72 -2.40 -2.72 5.77
CA GLU A 72 -2.13 -2.28 7.15
C GLU A 72 -2.74 -3.27 8.15
N LYS A 73 -3.96 -3.75 7.86
CA LYS A 73 -4.63 -4.76 8.66
C LYS A 73 -3.91 -6.11 8.60
N GLU A 74 -3.47 -6.56 7.44
CA GLU A 74 -2.69 -7.80 7.29
C GLU A 74 -1.38 -7.75 8.07
N ILE A 75 -0.65 -6.62 8.02
CA ILE A 75 0.57 -6.41 8.81
C ILE A 75 0.24 -6.39 10.29
N GLN A 76 -0.84 -5.73 10.71
CA GLN A 76 -1.26 -5.69 12.10
C GLN A 76 -1.64 -7.10 12.62
N ASP A 77 -2.42 -7.86 11.86
CA ASP A 77 -2.86 -9.22 12.19
C ASP A 77 -1.67 -10.20 12.22
N ASN A 78 -0.71 -10.06 11.29
CA ASN A 78 0.54 -10.83 11.27
C ASN A 78 1.54 -10.40 12.36
N SER A 79 1.51 -9.14 12.79
CA SER A 79 2.30 -8.68 13.94
C SER A 79 1.73 -9.21 15.27
N GLN A 80 0.40 -9.38 15.36
CA GLN A 80 -0.26 -9.96 16.53
C GLN A 80 0.03 -11.46 16.69
N THR A 81 0.29 -12.19 15.61
CA THR A 81 0.68 -13.62 15.68
C THR A 81 2.12 -13.84 16.17
N CYS A 82 2.98 -12.81 16.22
CA CYS A 82 4.33 -12.91 16.81
C CYS A 82 4.37 -12.63 18.33
N ASN A 83 3.24 -12.30 18.97
CA ASN A 83 3.16 -12.18 20.43
C ASN A 83 2.89 -13.52 21.14
N GLN A 84 2.50 -14.57 20.40
CA GLN A 84 2.37 -15.94 20.94
C GLN A 84 3.68 -16.75 20.87
N CYS A 85 4.69 -16.30 20.12
CA CYS A 85 5.99 -16.96 20.04
C CYS A 85 6.97 -16.57 21.19
N LYS A 86 6.56 -15.70 22.12
CA LYS A 86 7.39 -15.27 23.27
C LYS A 86 7.00 -15.88 24.61
N SER A 87 6.11 -16.87 24.64
CA SER A 87 5.75 -17.56 25.89
C SER A 87 5.86 -19.08 25.71
N LYS A 88 7.09 -19.59 25.76
CA LYS A 88 7.38 -20.91 26.35
C LYS A 88 8.85 -21.03 26.74
#